data_AF-A0A8J6EM83-F1
#
_entry.id   AF-A0A8J6EM83-F1
#
_cell.length_a   1.000
_cell.length_b   1.000
_cell.length_c   1.000
_cell.angle_alpha   90.00
_cell.angle_beta   90.00
_cell.angle_gamma   90.00
#
_symmetry.space_group_name_H-M   'P 1'
#
loop_
_entity.id
_entity.type
_entity.pdbx_description
1 polymer ?
#
loop_
_entity_poly.entity_id
_entity_poly.type
_entity_poly.pdbx_seq_one_letter_code
_entity_poly.pdbx_strand_id
1 'polypeptide(L)'
;MEERPKPASATSHKRMVLKNFSEYHYLKIQLVFGDEKDRLSAVQLKSLILSALKELHGEVGASYPLDVLKFDGKTSSAILRIKSSGLVKLWTSLTMVGQYQGQLCSIRVLQTSPFLLALAGNSRELVLD
;
A
#
# COMPACT_ATOMS: atom_id res chain seq x y z
N MET A 1 -33.19 -25.20 51.02
CA MET A 1 -31.80 -25.05 50.57
C MET A 1 -31.83 -25.45 49.10
N GLU A 2 -32.24 -24.52 48.24
CA GLU A 2 -32.60 -24.80 46.84
C GLU A 2 -31.41 -24.44 45.95
N GLU A 3 -30.79 -25.44 45.33
CA GLU A 3 -29.62 -25.27 44.46
C GLU A 3 -29.97 -24.39 43.25
N ARG A 4 -29.24 -23.28 43.09
CA ARG A 4 -29.29 -22.46 41.87
C ARG A 4 -28.64 -23.24 40.71
N PRO A 5 -29.27 -23.32 39.53
CA PRO A 5 -28.64 -23.95 38.37
C PRO A 5 -27.40 -23.15 37.93
N LYS A 6 -26.27 -23.84 37.81
CA LYS A 6 -24.99 -23.30 37.31
C LYS A 6 -25.17 -22.77 35.87
N PRO A 7 -24.64 -21.59 35.52
CA PRO A 7 -24.73 -21.10 34.15
C PRO A 7 -23.91 -22.03 33.24
N ALA A 8 -24.59 -22.66 32.29
CA ALA A 8 -23.96 -23.45 31.24
C ALA A 8 -22.94 -22.57 30.51
N SER A 9 -21.69 -23.02 30.47
CA SER A 9 -20.59 -22.35 29.79
C SER A 9 -20.95 -22.09 28.33
N ALA A 10 -20.85 -20.83 27.90
CA ALA A 10 -21.10 -20.41 26.52
C ALA A 10 -20.01 -20.94 25.57
N THR A 11 -20.06 -22.22 25.24
CA THR A 11 -19.20 -22.83 24.22
C THR A 11 -19.91 -22.77 22.87
N SER A 12 -20.25 -21.55 22.40
CA SER A 12 -20.84 -21.36 21.07
C SER A 12 -19.74 -21.10 20.05
N HIS A 13 -19.47 -22.07 19.17
CA HIS A 13 -18.55 -21.88 18.05
C HIS A 13 -19.30 -21.26 16.86
N LYS A 14 -18.81 -20.12 16.36
CA LYS A 14 -19.37 -19.44 15.19
C LYS A 14 -18.36 -19.44 14.04
N ARG A 15 -18.66 -20.19 12.98
CA ARG A 15 -17.91 -20.13 11.73
C ARG A 15 -18.39 -18.93 10.91
N MET A 16 -17.50 -17.99 10.62
CA MET A 16 -17.76 -16.88 9.71
C MET A 16 -16.77 -16.94 8.55
N VAL A 17 -17.29 -16.84 7.33
CA VAL A 17 -16.48 -16.76 6.11
C VAL A 17 -16.72 -15.39 5.51
N LEU A 18 -15.65 -14.59 5.43
CA LEU A 18 -15.69 -13.26 4.85
C LEU A 18 -15.08 -13.31 3.46
N LYS A 19 -15.86 -12.95 2.43
CA LYS A 19 -15.40 -12.89 1.05
C LYS A 19 -15.00 -11.46 0.70
N ASN A 20 -13.76 -11.26 0.26
CA ASN A 20 -13.22 -9.98 -0.17
C ASN A 20 -13.39 -8.83 0.83
N PHE A 21 -13.18 -9.10 2.12
CA PHE A 21 -13.35 -8.12 3.19
C PHE A 21 -12.34 -6.96 3.14
N SER A 22 -11.26 -7.10 2.37
CA SER A 22 -10.23 -6.07 2.31
C SER A 22 -10.66 -4.91 1.43
N GLU A 23 -11.18 -3.87 2.06
CA GLU A 23 -11.49 -2.61 1.38
C GLU A 23 -10.22 -1.89 0.87
N TYR A 24 -9.09 -2.15 1.52
CA TYR A 24 -7.81 -1.53 1.22
C TYR A 24 -6.80 -2.52 0.67
N HIS A 25 -5.90 -2.00 -0.15
CA HIS A 25 -4.73 -2.68 -0.64
C HIS A 25 -3.51 -1.85 -0.34
N TYR A 26 -2.43 -2.54 0.00
CA TYR A 26 -1.16 -1.96 0.36
C TYR A 26 -0.12 -2.30 -0.71
N LEU A 27 0.65 -1.31 -1.10
CA LEU A 27 1.72 -1.46 -2.08
C LEU A 27 3.03 -1.02 -1.45
N LYS A 28 4.03 -1.90 -1.50
CA LYS A 28 5.41 -1.55 -1.21
C LYS A 28 6.06 -1.14 -2.52
N ILE A 29 6.48 0.11 -2.60
CA ILE A 29 7.17 0.67 -3.77
C ILE A 29 8.60 1.05 -3.40
N GLN A 30 9.46 1.04 -4.40
CA GLN A 30 10.82 1.56 -4.32
C GLN A 30 11.01 2.55 -5.46
N LEU A 31 11.55 3.72 -5.14
CA LEU A 31 11.93 4.71 -6.12
C LEU A 31 13.39 4.51 -6.50
N VAL A 32 13.63 4.48 -7.80
CA VAL A 32 14.97 4.41 -8.40
C VAL A 32 15.20 5.72 -9.12
N PHE A 33 16.16 6.50 -8.61
CA PHE A 33 16.63 7.74 -9.25
C PHE A 33 17.88 7.44 -10.04
N GLY A 34 18.06 8.15 -11.16
CA GLY A 34 19.30 8.10 -11.93
C GLY A 34 20.48 8.79 -11.23
N ASP A 35 20.20 9.70 -10.28
CA ASP A 35 21.22 10.49 -9.57
C ASP A 35 21.12 10.23 -8.05
N GLU A 36 22.27 10.01 -7.40
CA GLU A 36 22.35 9.62 -5.98
C GLU A 36 22.10 10.78 -5.00
N LYS A 37 22.03 12.03 -5.49
CA LYS A 37 21.95 13.22 -4.62
C LYS A 37 20.54 13.59 -4.18
N ASP A 38 19.51 13.07 -4.84
CA ASP A 38 18.13 13.50 -4.59
C ASP A 38 17.43 12.61 -3.55
N ARG A 39 17.45 13.09 -2.31
CA ARG A 39 16.62 12.52 -1.24
C ARG A 39 15.22 13.09 -1.35
N LEU A 40 14.32 12.37 -2.01
CA LEU A 40 12.90 12.73 -1.97
C LEU A 40 12.36 12.68 -0.54
N SER A 41 11.53 13.66 -0.20
CA SER A 41 10.72 13.64 1.02
C SER A 41 9.41 12.89 0.79
N ALA A 42 8.81 12.36 1.86
CA ALA A 42 7.48 11.74 1.82
C ALA A 42 6.41 12.67 1.19
N VAL A 43 6.55 13.99 1.39
CA VAL A 43 5.65 14.99 0.80
C VAL A 43 5.81 15.07 -0.72
N GLN A 44 7.06 15.08 -1.19
CA GLN A 44 7.38 15.13 -2.61
C GLN A 44 6.92 13.84 -3.31
N LEU A 45 7.13 12.69 -2.67
CA LEU A 45 6.60 11.40 -3.15
C LEU A 45 5.08 11.45 -3.29
N LYS A 46 4.36 11.93 -2.27
CA LYS A 46 2.90 12.04 -2.35
C LYS A 46 2.47 12.97 -3.48
N SER A 47 3.13 14.11 -3.64
CA SER A 47 2.87 15.03 -4.74
C SER A 47 3.10 14.38 -6.10
N LEU A 48 4.21 13.65 -6.28
CA LEU A 48 4.53 12.92 -7.50
C LEU A 48 3.43 11.93 -7.85
N ILE A 49 2.99 11.13 -6.88
CA ILE A 49 1.94 10.12 -7.09
C ILE A 49 0.61 10.78 -7.48
N LEU A 50 0.25 11.88 -6.80
CA LEU A 50 -0.96 12.63 -7.11
C LEU A 50 -0.90 13.26 -8.51
N SER A 51 0.25 13.82 -8.90
CA SER A 51 0.48 14.34 -10.25
C SER A 51 0.36 13.24 -11.31
N ALA A 52 0.95 12.07 -11.08
CA ALA A 52 0.88 10.93 -12.01
C ALA A 52 -0.55 10.36 -12.13
N LEU A 53 -1.31 10.35 -11.03
CA LEU A 53 -2.73 10.00 -11.04
C LEU A 53 -3.56 11.03 -11.80
N LYS A 54 -3.26 12.32 -11.62
CA LYS A 54 -3.94 13.42 -12.31
C LYS A 54 -3.66 13.39 -13.82
N GLU A 55 -2.42 13.10 -14.22
CA GLU A 55 -2.02 13.06 -15.63
C GLU A 55 -2.68 11.91 -16.39
N LEU A 56 -2.73 10.71 -15.79
CA LEU A 56 -3.27 9.52 -16.46
C LEU A 56 -4.79 9.36 -16.30
N HIS A 57 -5.35 9.70 -15.13
CA HIS A 57 -6.76 9.45 -14.79
C HIS A 57 -7.56 10.72 -14.48
N GLY A 58 -6.97 11.91 -14.67
CA GLY A 58 -7.60 13.20 -14.41
C GLY A 58 -7.78 13.53 -12.92
N GLU A 59 -8.46 14.64 -12.64
CA GLU A 59 -8.77 15.12 -11.27
C GLU A 59 -9.53 14.08 -10.43
N VAL A 60 -10.42 13.31 -11.08
CA VAL A 60 -11.18 12.24 -10.42
C VAL A 60 -10.27 11.10 -9.97
N GLY A 61 -9.22 10.79 -10.75
CA GLY A 61 -8.20 9.81 -10.39
C GLY A 61 -7.34 10.26 -9.22
N ALA A 62 -6.93 11.53 -9.21
CA ALA A 62 -6.16 12.12 -8.11
C ALA A 62 -6.96 12.29 -6.81
N SER A 63 -8.29 12.30 -6.89
CA SER A 63 -9.19 12.40 -5.73
C SER A 63 -9.32 11.08 -4.94
N TYR A 64 -8.71 9.98 -5.41
CA TYR A 64 -8.75 8.72 -4.68
C TYR A 64 -8.02 8.83 -3.33
N PRO A 65 -8.58 8.28 -2.24
CA PRO A 65 -7.95 8.31 -0.93
C PRO A 65 -6.69 7.44 -0.94
N LEU A 66 -5.55 8.12 -1.08
CA LEU A 66 -4.20 7.55 -1.06
C LEU A 66 -3.44 8.06 0.16
N ASP A 67 -2.95 7.12 0.95
CA ASP A 67 -2.14 7.39 2.12
C ASP A 67 -0.74 6.79 1.97
N VAL A 68 0.28 7.58 2.33
CA VAL A 68 1.65 7.10 2.47
C VAL A 68 1.84 6.73 3.93
N LEU A 69 1.94 5.43 4.23
CA LEU A 69 2.00 4.93 5.62
C LEU A 69 3.41 4.99 6.20
N LYS A 70 4.40 4.68 5.36
CA LYS A 70 5.80 4.66 5.75
C LYS A 70 6.63 5.08 4.55
N PHE A 71 7.60 5.95 4.78
CA PHE A 71 8.59 6.34 3.80
C PHE A 71 9.97 6.21 4.44
N ASP A 72 10.83 5.41 3.82
CA ASP A 72 12.22 5.28 4.19
C ASP A 72 13.07 6.00 3.14
N GLY A 73 13.69 7.11 3.55
CA GLY A 73 14.54 7.92 2.68
C GLY A 73 15.93 7.34 2.43
N LYS A 74 16.35 6.29 3.14
CA LYS A 74 17.64 5.62 2.90
C LYS A 74 17.52 4.58 1.80
N THR A 75 16.45 3.79 1.82
CA THR A 75 16.19 2.75 0.82
C THR A 75 15.23 3.21 -0.28
N SER A 76 14.85 4.49 -0.27
CA SER A 76 13.85 5.10 -1.16
C SER A 76 12.59 4.25 -1.29
N SER A 77 12.17 3.63 -0.18
CA SER A 77 11.07 2.66 -0.15
C SER A 77 9.87 3.25 0.58
N ALA A 78 8.68 3.05 0.02
CA ALA A 78 7.45 3.55 0.61
C ALA A 78 6.36 2.47 0.67
N ILE A 79 5.48 2.58 1.65
CA ILE A 79 4.26 1.78 1.74
C ILE A 79 3.08 2.72 1.49
N LEU A 80 2.33 2.43 0.43
CA LEU A 80 1.12 3.12 0.04
C LEU A 80 -0.10 2.30 0.44
N ARG A 81 -1.17 2.99 0.83
CA ARG A 81 -2.51 2.42 1.03
C ARG A 81 -3.48 3.06 0.04
N ILE A 82 -4.27 2.24 -0.61
CA ILE A 82 -5.35 2.68 -1.49
C ILE A 82 -6.57 1.78 -1.36
N LYS A 83 -7.77 2.29 -1.66
CA LYS A 83 -8.97 1.45 -1.80
C LYS A 83 -8.82 0.45 -2.94
N SER A 84 -9.44 -0.72 -2.82
CA SER A 84 -9.39 -1.78 -3.84
C SER A 84 -9.81 -1.29 -5.24
N SER A 85 -10.74 -0.35 -5.33
CA SER A 85 -11.19 0.24 -6.60
C SER A 85 -10.15 1.14 -7.28
N GLY A 86 -9.22 1.70 -6.51
CA GLY A 86 -8.15 2.58 -7.01
C GLY A 86 -6.84 1.87 -7.31
N LEU A 87 -6.68 0.60 -6.91
CA LEU A 87 -5.42 -0.14 -7.00
C LEU A 87 -4.85 -0.15 -8.43
N VAL A 88 -5.69 -0.53 -9.41
CA VAL A 88 -5.27 -0.62 -10.82
C VAL A 88 -4.87 0.76 -11.34
N LYS A 89 -5.65 1.80 -11.01
CA LYS A 89 -5.38 3.18 -11.45
C LYS A 89 -4.06 3.70 -10.91
N LEU A 90 -3.79 3.46 -9.63
CA LEU A 90 -2.53 3.80 -9.00
C LEU A 90 -1.37 3.05 -9.65
N TRP A 91 -1.50 1.74 -9.85
CA TRP A 91 -0.41 0.96 -10.44
C TRP A 91 -0.07 1.46 -11.84
N THR A 92 -1.07 1.64 -12.72
CA THR A 92 -0.79 2.11 -14.08
C THR A 92 -0.16 3.50 -14.09
N SER A 93 -0.60 4.41 -13.22
CA SER A 93 0.03 5.73 -13.05
C SER A 93 1.47 5.62 -12.58
N LEU A 94 1.77 4.79 -11.57
CA LEU A 94 3.12 4.61 -11.03
C LEU A 94 4.09 4.04 -12.07
N THR A 95 3.65 3.08 -12.88
CA THR A 95 4.47 2.50 -13.95
C THR A 95 4.80 3.50 -15.05
N MET A 96 3.90 4.47 -15.29
CA MET A 96 4.08 5.48 -16.33
C MET A 96 4.93 6.67 -15.89
N VAL A 97 5.23 6.80 -14.59
CA VAL A 97 6.14 7.83 -14.10
C VAL A 97 7.52 7.61 -14.70
N GLY A 98 7.96 8.55 -15.55
CA GLY A 98 9.30 8.56 -16.14
C GLY A 98 10.17 9.73 -15.67
N GLN A 99 9.56 10.81 -15.16
CA GLN A 99 10.30 12.00 -14.76
C GLN A 99 9.56 12.76 -13.65
N TYR A 100 10.31 13.34 -12.71
CA TYR A 100 9.80 14.27 -11.71
C TYR A 100 10.79 15.42 -11.52
N GLN A 101 10.29 16.67 -11.61
CA GLN A 101 11.11 17.89 -11.52
C GLN A 101 12.34 17.92 -12.45
N GLY A 102 12.20 17.35 -13.65
CA GLY A 102 13.30 17.30 -14.62
C GLY A 102 14.28 16.14 -14.44
N GLN A 103 14.16 15.34 -13.38
CA GLN A 103 14.99 14.15 -13.15
C GLN A 103 14.28 12.87 -13.56
N LEU A 104 15.02 11.97 -14.21
CA LEU A 104 14.54 10.64 -14.56
C LEU A 104 14.35 9.82 -13.28
N CYS A 105 13.11 9.39 -13.05
CA CYS A 105 12.75 8.59 -11.91
C CYS A 105 11.89 7.41 -12.36
N SER A 106 12.15 6.23 -11.81
CA SER A 106 11.34 5.04 -12.04
C SER A 106 10.81 4.51 -10.72
N ILE A 107 9.52 4.21 -10.68
CA ILE A 107 8.89 3.60 -9.51
C ILE A 107 8.73 2.11 -9.75
N ARG A 108 9.43 1.32 -8.94
CA ARG A 108 9.32 -0.14 -8.94
C ARG A 108 8.35 -0.57 -7.84
N VAL A 109 7.26 -1.22 -8.21
CA VAL A 109 6.39 -1.91 -7.25
C VAL A 109 7.09 -3.20 -6.83
N LEU A 110 7.46 -3.31 -5.55
CA LEU A 110 8.13 -4.49 -5.00
C LEU A 110 7.12 -5.59 -4.65
N GLN A 111 6.06 -5.21 -3.92
CA GLN A 111 5.08 -6.16 -3.41
C GLN A 111 3.73 -5.48 -3.24
N THR A 112 2.66 -6.23 -3.43
CA THR A 112 1.29 -5.78 -3.18
C THR A 112 0.57 -6.80 -2.30
N SER A 113 -0.22 -6.33 -1.36
CA SER A 113 -1.00 -7.21 -0.48
C SER A 113 -2.22 -6.49 0.09
N PRO A 114 -3.36 -7.17 0.27
CA PRO A 114 -4.49 -6.63 1.01
C PRO A 114 -4.22 -6.46 2.51
N PHE A 115 -3.15 -7.06 3.06
CA PHE A 115 -2.83 -6.97 4.48
C PHE A 115 -1.39 -6.52 4.72
N LEU A 116 -1.19 -5.59 5.65
CA LEU A 116 0.15 -5.14 6.05
C LEU A 116 1.02 -6.26 6.62
N LEU A 117 0.41 -7.23 7.31
CA LEU A 117 1.15 -8.38 7.86
C LEU A 117 1.76 -9.24 6.74
N ALA A 118 0.98 -9.52 5.70
CA ALA A 118 1.48 -10.24 4.53
C ALA A 118 2.45 -9.39 3.70
N LEU A 119 2.33 -8.06 3.73
CA LEU A 119 3.29 -7.14 3.11
C LEU A 119 4.62 -7.05 3.88
N ALA A 120 4.58 -7.24 5.21
CA ALA A 120 5.76 -7.23 6.06
C ALA A 120 6.60 -8.50 5.87
N GLY A 121 5.97 -9.62 5.56
CA GLY A 121 6.66 -10.82 5.08
C GLY A 121 7.31 -10.58 3.72
N ASN A 122 8.55 -11.05 3.56
CA ASN A 122 9.26 -10.96 2.28
C ASN A 122 8.62 -11.93 1.27
N SER A 123 7.72 -11.44 0.41
CA SER A 123 7.15 -12.28 -0.66
C SER A 123 8.06 -12.41 -1.88
N ARG A 124 9.13 -11.60 -1.99
CA ARG A 124 10.06 -11.66 -3.13
C ARG A 124 11.22 -12.63 -2.89
N GLU A 125 11.85 -12.54 -1.72
CA GLU A 125 13.01 -13.34 -1.34
C GLU A 125 12.68 -14.03 -0.02
N LEU A 126 12.07 -15.20 -0.10
CA LEU A 126 11.66 -15.99 1.07
C LEU A 126 12.85 -16.44 1.93
N VAL A 127 14.07 -16.37 1.39
CA VAL A 127 15.36 -16.56 2.07
C VAL A 127 16.34 -15.53 1.50
N LEU A 128 17.01 -14.78 2.37
CA LEU A 128 18.20 -13.99 2.04
C LEU A 128 19.41 -14.79 2.55
N ASP A 129 20.28 -15.20 1.63
CA ASP A 129 21.56 -15.85 1.92
C ASP A 129 22.56 -14.84 2.52
#